data_AF-A0A951T6F8-F1
#
_entry.id   AF-A0A951T6F8-F1
#
_cell.length_a   1.000
_cell.length_b   1.000
_cell.length_c   1.000
_cell.angle_alpha   90.00
_cell.angle_beta   90.00
_cell.angle_gamma   90.00
#
_symmetry.space_group_name_H-M   'P 1'
#
loop_
_entity.id
_entity.type
_entity.pdbx_description
1 polymer ?
#
loop_
_entity_poly.entity_id
_entity_poly.type
_entity_poly.pdbx_seq_one_letter_code
_entity_poly.pdbx_strand_id
1 'polypeptide(L)'
;MSVPISTHLPRSGQTSGEADLTDFDGAAEILRAWGAGLRPDPDLTVSEWADRHRMLSGRASAEPGRYRTERTPYMREIMDRLSPGDPAQRVVFMKAAQVGATEAGNNWIGFVIHQAPGPMLAVQPTVELAKRNSRQRIDPLIDESPELRERVKPARSRDAGNTMLSKEFAGGILIMTGANSAVGLRSTPARYIFLDEVDAYPASADEEGDPVTLAEARSLTFAHRRKVLLVSTPTIRGLSRIEREYEASDQRRYFVPCPHCGAMQWLKFERL
;
A
#
# COMPACT_ATOMS: atom_id res chain seq x y z
N MET A 1 14.03 -88.08 12.97
CA MET A 1 13.36 -87.57 11.76
C MET A 1 13.42 -86.06 11.81
N SER A 2 14.21 -85.48 10.91
CA SER A 2 14.52 -84.06 10.86
C SER A 2 13.61 -83.40 9.83
N VAL A 3 12.92 -82.31 10.20
CA VAL A 3 12.17 -81.46 9.25
C VAL A 3 12.90 -80.12 9.16
N PRO A 4 13.38 -79.71 7.98
CA PRO A 4 14.11 -78.46 7.83
C PRO A 4 13.17 -77.25 7.76
N ILE A 5 13.64 -76.16 8.36
CA ILE A 5 13.06 -74.83 8.39
C ILE A 5 13.23 -74.19 7.01
N SER A 6 12.13 -73.79 6.35
CA SER A 6 12.16 -72.98 5.13
C SER A 6 11.66 -71.56 5.43
N THR A 7 12.57 -70.71 5.89
CA THR A 7 12.39 -69.25 5.90
C THR A 7 12.83 -68.67 4.56
N HIS A 8 11.96 -68.73 3.56
CA HIS A 8 12.09 -67.92 2.35
C HIS A 8 11.13 -66.73 2.45
N LEU A 9 11.62 -65.64 3.05
CA LEU A 9 11.08 -64.31 2.76
C LEU A 9 11.42 -63.97 1.31
N PRO A 10 10.48 -63.43 0.51
CA PRO A 10 10.83 -62.90 -0.79
C PRO A 10 11.82 -61.75 -0.56
N ARG A 11 13.04 -61.90 -1.12
CA ARG A 11 13.95 -60.78 -1.28
C ARG A 11 13.23 -59.76 -2.15
N SER A 12 12.74 -58.68 -1.53
CA SER A 12 12.36 -57.47 -2.25
C SER A 12 13.58 -57.09 -3.09
N GLY A 13 13.44 -57.22 -4.41
CA GLY A 13 14.47 -56.75 -5.33
C GLY A 13 14.81 -55.32 -4.97
N GLN A 14 16.11 -55.02 -4.89
CA GLN A 14 16.57 -53.65 -4.86
C GLN A 14 15.96 -52.96 -6.08
N THR A 15 15.01 -52.06 -5.87
CA THR A 15 14.60 -51.07 -6.86
C THR A 15 15.75 -50.08 -6.99
N SER A 16 16.81 -50.51 -7.67
CA SER A 16 17.90 -49.65 -8.14
C SER A 16 17.40 -48.90 -9.37
N GLY A 17 16.55 -47.93 -9.10
CA GLY A 17 16.08 -46.94 -10.04
C GLY A 17 15.57 -45.82 -9.18
N GLU A 18 16.37 -44.78 -8.98
CA GLU A 18 15.80 -43.47 -8.72
C GLU A 18 14.86 -43.23 -9.89
N ALA A 19 13.58 -43.50 -9.70
CA ALA A 19 12.56 -43.07 -10.65
C ALA A 19 12.77 -41.56 -10.76
N ASP A 20 13.15 -41.10 -11.95
CA ASP A 20 13.31 -39.68 -12.19
C ASP A 20 11.98 -39.03 -11.82
N LEU A 21 11.97 -38.35 -10.67
CA LEU A 21 10.77 -37.74 -10.09
C LEU A 21 10.21 -36.64 -11.00
N THR A 22 10.89 -36.35 -12.11
CA THR A 22 10.54 -35.35 -13.11
C THR A 22 10.12 -35.96 -14.46
N ASP A 23 10.07 -37.29 -14.59
CA ASP A 23 9.65 -37.99 -15.83
C ASP A 23 8.12 -38.07 -15.95
N PHE A 24 7.46 -36.90 -16.00
CA PHE A 24 6.05 -36.77 -16.35
C PHE A 24 5.79 -35.44 -17.06
N ASP A 25 4.78 -35.40 -17.92
CA ASP A 25 4.38 -34.18 -18.63
C ASP A 25 3.91 -33.10 -17.64
N GLY A 26 4.51 -31.90 -17.71
CA GLY A 26 4.26 -30.82 -16.75
C GLY A 26 5.26 -30.70 -15.59
N ALA A 27 6.25 -31.61 -15.47
CA ALA A 27 7.25 -31.55 -14.39
C ALA A 27 8.06 -30.24 -14.42
N ALA A 28 8.41 -29.74 -15.61
CA ALA A 28 9.13 -28.48 -15.77
C ALA A 28 8.30 -27.27 -15.31
N GLU A 29 7.01 -27.24 -15.61
CA GLU A 29 6.08 -26.20 -15.15
C GLU A 29 5.96 -26.20 -13.63
N ILE A 30 5.83 -27.38 -13.01
CA ILE A 30 5.76 -27.53 -11.55
C ILE A 30 7.06 -27.04 -10.90
N LEU A 31 8.22 -27.45 -11.41
CA LEU A 31 9.51 -27.01 -10.88
C LEU A 31 9.71 -25.50 -11.04
N ARG A 32 9.27 -24.91 -12.16
CA ARG A 32 9.31 -23.45 -12.36
C ARG A 32 8.39 -22.73 -11.37
N ALA A 33 7.15 -23.20 -11.19
CA ALA A 33 6.21 -22.61 -10.25
C ALA A 33 6.69 -22.75 -8.79
N TRP A 34 7.22 -23.91 -8.43
CA TRP A 34 7.79 -24.16 -7.11
C TRP A 34 9.03 -23.31 -6.86
N GLY A 35 9.97 -23.26 -7.81
CA GLY A 35 11.16 -22.42 -7.74
C GLY A 35 10.82 -20.93 -7.68
N ALA A 36 9.77 -20.49 -8.37
CA ALA A 36 9.26 -19.13 -8.25
C ALA A 36 8.69 -18.86 -6.85
N GLY A 37 7.94 -19.81 -6.26
CA GLY A 37 7.40 -19.70 -4.90
C GLY A 37 8.44 -19.78 -3.79
N LEU A 38 9.60 -20.41 -4.04
CA LEU A 38 10.73 -20.44 -3.10
C LEU A 38 11.56 -19.16 -3.12
N ARG A 39 11.49 -18.36 -4.19
CA ARG A 39 12.23 -17.10 -4.28
C ARG A 39 11.56 -16.09 -3.35
N PRO A 40 12.27 -15.54 -2.34
CA PRO A 40 11.72 -14.48 -1.52
C PRO A 40 11.36 -13.27 -2.38
N ASP A 41 10.24 -12.62 -2.04
CA ASP A 41 9.89 -11.35 -2.64
C ASP A 41 11.01 -10.32 -2.34
N PRO A 42 11.34 -9.43 -3.30
CA PRO A 42 12.32 -8.38 -3.06
C PRO A 42 11.91 -7.48 -1.88
N ASP A 43 12.83 -7.24 -0.95
CA ASP A 43 12.62 -6.30 0.15
C ASP A 43 12.74 -4.87 -0.37
N LEU A 44 11.60 -4.30 -0.80
CA LEU A 44 11.51 -2.95 -1.34
C LEU A 44 10.87 -2.01 -0.33
N THR A 45 11.39 -0.80 -0.27
CA THR A 45 10.65 0.33 0.32
C THR A 45 9.54 0.81 -0.61
N VAL A 46 8.60 1.62 -0.09
CA VAL A 46 7.51 2.18 -0.91
C VAL A 46 8.06 3.06 -2.04
N SER A 47 9.09 3.86 -1.79
CA SER A 47 9.68 4.72 -2.83
C SER A 47 10.40 3.90 -3.92
N GLU A 48 11.16 2.88 -3.53
CA GLU A 48 11.86 2.00 -4.48
C GLU A 48 10.87 1.20 -5.34
N TRP A 49 9.79 0.72 -4.74
CA TRP A 49 8.70 0.10 -5.49
C TRP A 49 8.07 1.07 -6.48
N ALA A 50 7.83 2.32 -6.08
CA ALA A 50 7.27 3.32 -6.97
C ALA A 50 8.21 3.58 -8.16
N ASP A 51 9.50 3.80 -7.89
CA ASP A 51 10.50 4.01 -8.95
C ASP A 51 10.61 2.80 -9.90
N ARG A 52 10.45 1.58 -9.38
CA ARG A 52 10.57 0.34 -10.16
C ARG A 52 9.29 -0.08 -10.90
N HIS A 53 8.10 0.22 -10.38
CA HIS A 53 6.86 -0.38 -10.87
C HIS A 53 5.73 0.61 -11.16
N ARG A 54 5.71 1.79 -10.52
CA ARG A 54 4.62 2.75 -10.69
C ARG A 54 4.69 3.41 -12.07
N MET A 55 3.58 3.31 -12.81
CA MET A 55 3.35 4.06 -14.04
C MET A 55 2.31 5.16 -13.80
N LEU A 56 2.60 6.35 -14.33
CA LEU A 56 1.73 7.51 -14.32
C LEU A 56 1.01 7.62 -15.67
N SER A 57 -0.32 7.69 -15.63
CA SER A 57 -1.13 7.81 -16.84
C SER A 57 -1.03 9.20 -17.45
N GLY A 58 -1.15 9.28 -18.78
CA GLY A 58 -1.25 10.56 -19.49
C GLY A 58 -2.55 11.32 -19.23
N ARG A 59 -3.54 10.68 -18.60
CA ARG A 59 -4.82 11.32 -18.22
C ARG A 59 -4.71 12.16 -16.96
N ALA A 60 -3.79 11.79 -16.06
CA ALA A 60 -3.74 12.31 -14.70
C ALA A 60 -2.41 12.96 -14.33
N SER A 61 -1.36 12.78 -15.14
CA SER A 61 -0.02 13.32 -14.92
C SER A 61 0.43 14.22 -16.08
N ALA A 62 1.06 15.35 -15.74
CA ALA A 62 1.73 16.22 -16.70
C ALA A 62 3.03 15.60 -17.25
N GLU A 63 3.61 14.66 -16.50
CA GLU A 63 4.76 13.86 -16.91
C GLU A 63 4.35 12.38 -16.88
N PRO A 64 3.80 11.85 -17.98
CA PRO A 64 3.41 10.45 -18.07
C PRO A 64 4.63 9.53 -18.09
N GLY A 65 4.44 8.28 -17.70
CA GLY A 65 5.50 7.27 -17.68
C GLY A 65 5.89 6.85 -16.27
N ARG A 66 7.11 6.37 -16.11
CA ARG A 66 7.58 5.81 -14.84
C ARG A 66 7.65 6.90 -13.77
N TYR A 67 7.09 6.62 -12.59
CA TYR A 67 7.24 7.51 -11.43
C TYR A 67 8.71 7.63 -11.06
N ARG A 68 9.12 8.84 -10.66
CA ARG A 68 10.50 9.13 -10.27
C ARG A 68 10.48 9.93 -8.98
N THR A 69 10.86 9.30 -7.89
CA THR A 69 10.98 9.93 -6.56
C THR A 69 11.96 11.10 -6.59
N GLU A 70 12.95 11.08 -7.48
CA GLU A 70 13.87 12.20 -7.71
C GLU A 70 13.18 13.52 -8.09
N ARG A 71 11.99 13.47 -8.72
CA ARG A 71 11.21 14.69 -9.03
C ARG A 71 10.65 15.36 -7.76
N THR A 72 10.43 14.59 -6.70
CA THR A 72 9.94 15.04 -5.40
C THR A 72 10.75 14.36 -4.29
N PRO A 73 12.04 14.66 -4.14
CA PRO A 73 12.95 13.89 -3.29
C PRO A 73 12.53 13.89 -1.81
N TYR A 74 11.83 14.95 -1.39
CA TYR A 74 11.25 15.09 -0.05
C TYR A 74 10.12 14.09 0.25
N MET A 75 9.54 13.44 -0.76
CA MET A 75 8.54 12.37 -0.58
C MET A 75 9.17 11.02 -0.21
N ARG A 76 10.47 10.81 -0.48
CA ARG A 76 11.15 9.52 -0.28
C ARG A 76 10.99 9.03 1.16
N GLU A 77 11.45 9.83 2.11
CA GLU A 77 11.41 9.47 3.53
C GLU A 77 9.98 9.23 4.01
N ILE A 78 9.02 10.05 3.58
CA ILE A 78 7.61 9.90 3.95
C ILE A 78 7.07 8.56 3.46
N MET A 79 7.35 8.19 2.19
CA MET A 79 6.94 6.91 1.62
C MET A 79 7.61 5.74 2.34
N ASP A 80 8.91 5.81 2.59
CA ASP A 80 9.67 4.69 3.16
C ASP A 80 9.27 4.42 4.62
N ARG A 81 8.84 5.45 5.37
CA ARG A 81 8.25 5.26 6.72
C ARG A 81 6.96 4.45 6.70
N LEU A 82 6.28 4.36 5.56
CA LEU A 82 5.06 3.56 5.40
C LEU A 82 5.36 2.08 5.11
N SER A 83 6.62 1.72 4.81
CA SER A 83 7.02 0.34 4.60
C SER A 83 6.77 -0.52 5.85
N PRO A 84 6.33 -1.78 5.70
CA PRO A 84 6.02 -2.66 6.83
C PRO A 84 7.17 -2.90 7.81
N GLY A 85 8.42 -2.86 7.32
CA GLY A 85 9.62 -3.04 8.14
C GLY A 85 9.99 -1.84 9.01
N ASP A 86 9.44 -0.65 8.71
CA ASP A 86 9.70 0.54 9.52
C ASP A 86 8.82 0.53 10.79
N PRO A 87 9.33 0.91 11.97
CA PRO A 87 8.55 0.88 13.22
C PRO A 87 7.48 1.99 13.33
N ALA A 88 7.54 3.05 12.53
CA ALA A 88 6.61 4.18 12.62
C ALA A 88 5.19 3.75 12.26
N GLN A 89 4.25 3.82 13.21
CA GLN A 89 2.87 3.42 12.95
C GLN A 89 2.00 4.53 12.37
N ARG A 90 2.40 5.79 12.58
CA ARG A 90 1.67 6.99 12.19
C ARG A 90 2.63 7.93 11.49
N VAL A 91 2.30 8.31 10.26
CA VAL A 91 3.04 9.29 9.46
C VAL A 91 2.10 10.45 9.21
N VAL A 92 2.47 11.63 9.72
CA VAL A 92 1.69 12.86 9.58
C VAL A 92 2.43 13.80 8.65
N PHE A 93 1.76 14.25 7.59
CA PHE A 93 2.33 15.17 6.63
C PHE A 93 1.44 16.40 6.43
N MET A 94 1.71 17.43 7.24
CA MET A 94 1.22 18.79 7.02
C MET A 94 1.98 19.42 5.86
N LYS A 95 1.26 19.78 4.80
CA LYS A 95 1.86 20.11 3.50
C LYS A 95 1.29 21.35 2.85
N ALA A 96 2.02 21.93 1.90
CA ALA A 96 1.47 22.95 1.00
C ALA A 96 0.64 22.30 -0.11
N ALA A 97 -0.19 23.08 -0.82
CA ALA A 97 -0.93 22.54 -1.96
C ALA A 97 0.02 22.01 -3.06
N GLN A 98 -0.41 20.94 -3.74
CA GLN A 98 0.25 20.39 -4.94
C GLN A 98 1.69 19.87 -4.77
N VAL A 99 2.07 19.37 -3.59
CA VAL A 99 3.41 18.80 -3.32
C VAL A 99 3.48 17.27 -3.40
N GLY A 100 2.56 16.62 -4.12
CA GLY A 100 2.63 15.17 -4.38
C GLY A 100 2.16 14.25 -3.24
N ALA A 101 1.56 14.78 -2.16
CA ALA A 101 1.10 13.99 -1.01
C ALA A 101 0.12 12.86 -1.39
N THR A 102 -0.90 13.16 -2.19
CA THR A 102 -1.87 12.16 -2.67
C THR A 102 -1.19 11.09 -3.53
N GLU A 103 -0.21 11.46 -4.37
CA GLU A 103 0.51 10.47 -5.18
C GLU A 103 1.43 9.57 -4.34
N ALA A 104 2.01 10.08 -3.23
CA ALA A 104 2.71 9.25 -2.26
C ALA A 104 1.76 8.24 -1.59
N GLY A 105 0.55 8.66 -1.21
CA GLY A 105 -0.50 7.75 -0.73
C GLY A 105 -0.91 6.71 -1.78
N ASN A 106 -1.03 7.11 -3.05
CA ASN A 106 -1.33 6.19 -4.16
C ASN A 106 -0.16 5.21 -4.42
N ASN A 107 1.08 5.65 -4.30
CA ASN A 107 2.25 4.78 -4.37
C ASN A 107 2.22 3.74 -3.25
N TRP A 108 1.84 4.16 -2.04
CA TRP A 108 1.69 3.26 -0.92
C TRP A 108 0.54 2.24 -1.12
N ILE A 109 -0.60 2.65 -1.69
CA ILE A 109 -1.66 1.73 -2.11
C ILE A 109 -1.11 0.67 -3.08
N GLY A 110 -0.39 1.10 -4.12
CA GLY A 110 0.21 0.17 -5.09
C GLY A 110 1.23 -0.78 -4.45
N PHE A 111 2.07 -0.26 -3.56
CA PHE A 111 2.99 -1.07 -2.75
C PHE A 111 2.25 -2.13 -1.93
N VAL A 112 1.16 -1.76 -1.25
CA VAL A 112 0.34 -2.69 -0.46
C VAL A 112 -0.25 -3.78 -1.34
N ILE A 113 -0.80 -3.44 -2.51
CA ILE A 113 -1.38 -4.43 -3.44
C ILE A 113 -0.31 -5.42 -3.94
N HIS A 114 0.90 -4.95 -4.22
CA HIS A 114 1.96 -5.77 -4.81
C HIS A 114 2.78 -6.51 -3.75
N GLN A 115 3.40 -5.80 -2.81
CA GLN A 115 4.50 -6.28 -1.97
C GLN A 115 4.07 -6.66 -0.55
N ALA A 116 3.06 -6.00 0.00
CA ALA A 116 2.62 -6.29 1.38
C ALA A 116 1.09 -6.35 1.52
N PRO A 117 0.41 -7.30 0.83
CA PRO A 117 -1.04 -7.39 0.83
C PRO A 117 -1.67 -7.40 2.21
N GLY A 118 -2.77 -6.67 2.34
CA GLY A 118 -3.57 -6.60 3.55
C GLY A 118 -4.76 -5.68 3.36
N PRO A 119 -5.69 -5.65 4.32
CA PRO A 119 -6.84 -4.77 4.25
C PRO A 119 -6.39 -3.31 4.44
N MET A 120 -6.78 -2.46 3.49
CA MET A 120 -6.45 -1.04 3.45
C MET A 120 -7.71 -0.19 3.33
N LEU A 121 -7.78 0.89 4.11
CA LEU A 121 -8.83 1.89 4.06
C LEU A 121 -8.25 3.21 3.55
N ALA A 122 -8.76 3.71 2.43
CA ALA A 122 -8.43 5.03 1.90
C ALA A 122 -9.63 5.97 2.04
N VAL A 123 -9.44 7.07 2.76
CA VAL A 123 -10.50 8.02 3.10
C VAL A 123 -10.25 9.35 2.40
N GLN A 124 -11.29 9.84 1.73
CA GLN A 124 -11.35 11.17 1.12
C GLN A 124 -12.38 12.02 1.88
N PRO A 125 -12.42 13.36 1.71
CA PRO A 125 -13.34 14.19 2.49
C PRO A 125 -14.82 13.80 2.32
N THR A 126 -15.22 13.38 1.11
CA THR A 126 -16.58 12.89 0.84
C THR A 126 -16.58 11.59 0.03
N VAL A 127 -17.69 10.85 0.06
CA VAL A 127 -17.89 9.64 -0.75
C VAL A 127 -17.81 9.96 -2.25
N GLU A 128 -18.28 11.13 -2.68
CA GLU A 128 -18.20 11.60 -4.07
C GLU A 128 -16.75 11.84 -4.50
N LEU A 129 -15.94 12.43 -3.62
CA LEU A 129 -14.51 12.61 -3.85
C LEU A 129 -13.77 11.26 -3.86
N ALA A 130 -14.15 10.31 -3.00
CA ALA A 130 -13.63 8.94 -3.05
C ALA A 130 -13.92 8.25 -4.39
N LYS A 131 -15.17 8.35 -4.89
CA LYS A 131 -15.56 7.82 -6.21
C LYS A 131 -14.76 8.47 -7.34
N ARG A 132 -14.56 9.80 -7.27
CA ARG A 132 -13.76 10.54 -8.25
C ARG A 132 -12.30 10.08 -8.21
N ASN A 133 -11.70 10.01 -7.02
CA ASN A 133 -10.33 9.57 -6.84
C ASN A 133 -10.11 8.14 -7.35
N SER A 134 -11.06 7.22 -7.08
CA SER A 134 -10.97 5.87 -7.62
C SER A 134 -10.88 5.89 -9.14
N ARG A 135 -11.79 6.58 -9.84
CA ARG A 135 -11.83 6.59 -11.30
C ARG A 135 -10.65 7.31 -11.94
N GLN A 136 -10.19 8.39 -11.32
CA GLN A 136 -9.19 9.28 -11.93
C GLN A 136 -7.75 8.96 -11.55
N ARG A 137 -7.54 8.28 -10.41
CA ARG A 137 -6.20 8.01 -9.87
C ARG A 137 -5.95 6.53 -9.62
N ILE A 138 -6.86 5.84 -8.93
CA ILE A 138 -6.65 4.43 -8.54
C ILE A 138 -6.84 3.46 -9.71
N ASP A 139 -7.90 3.62 -10.51
CA ASP A 139 -8.12 2.77 -11.68
C ASP A 139 -6.94 2.93 -12.67
N PRO A 140 -6.50 4.15 -13.06
CA PRO A 140 -5.30 4.31 -13.88
C PRO A 140 -4.01 3.80 -13.22
N LEU A 141 -3.86 3.93 -11.91
CA LEU A 141 -2.70 3.36 -11.18
C LEU A 141 -2.61 1.86 -11.41
N ILE A 142 -3.74 1.15 -11.27
CA ILE A 142 -3.84 -0.29 -11.45
C ILE A 142 -3.65 -0.66 -12.92
N ASP A 143 -4.38 0.00 -13.83
CA ASP A 143 -4.40 -0.34 -15.25
C ASP A 143 -3.05 -0.09 -15.93
N GLU A 144 -2.32 0.95 -15.56
CA GLU A 144 -1.05 1.33 -16.19
C GLU A 144 0.16 0.60 -15.58
N SER A 145 0.06 0.12 -14.34
CA SER A 145 1.17 -0.57 -13.66
C SER A 145 1.01 -2.10 -13.82
N PRO A 146 1.85 -2.79 -14.63
CA PRO A 146 1.64 -4.20 -14.95
C PRO A 146 1.49 -5.11 -13.73
N GLU A 147 2.34 -4.90 -12.72
CA GLU A 147 2.32 -5.67 -11.47
C GLU A 147 1.00 -5.58 -10.70
N LEU A 148 0.29 -4.45 -10.83
CA LEU A 148 -1.01 -4.24 -10.18
C LEU A 148 -2.13 -4.83 -11.03
N ARG A 149 -2.09 -4.59 -12.34
CA ARG A 149 -3.08 -5.10 -13.30
C ARG A 149 -3.20 -6.62 -13.26
N GLU A 150 -2.09 -7.32 -13.03
CA GLU A 150 -2.08 -8.79 -12.91
C GLU A 150 -2.69 -9.29 -11.59
N ARG A 151 -2.68 -8.46 -10.54
CA ARG A 151 -3.12 -8.83 -9.18
C ARG A 151 -4.56 -8.42 -8.87
N VAL A 152 -5.02 -7.32 -9.45
CA VAL A 152 -6.39 -6.83 -9.28
C VAL A 152 -7.24 -7.35 -10.42
N LYS A 153 -8.23 -8.19 -10.12
CA LYS A 153 -9.12 -8.75 -11.14
C LYS A 153 -9.92 -7.64 -11.83
N PRO A 154 -10.15 -7.70 -13.15
CA PRO A 154 -11.00 -6.72 -13.83
C PRO A 154 -12.44 -6.78 -13.28
N ALA A 155 -13.10 -5.63 -13.20
CA ALA A 155 -14.50 -5.55 -12.78
C ALA A 155 -15.40 -6.24 -13.83
N ARG A 156 -15.77 -7.50 -13.58
CA ARG A 156 -16.75 -8.24 -14.39
C ARG A 156 -18.14 -8.10 -13.77
N SER A 157 -19.18 -8.09 -14.60
CA SER A 157 -20.59 -7.88 -14.19
C SER A 157 -21.14 -8.89 -13.17
N ARG A 158 -20.42 -9.98 -12.90
CA ARG A 158 -20.81 -11.04 -11.95
C ARG A 158 -19.82 -11.25 -10.79
N ASP A 159 -18.69 -10.54 -10.78
CA ASP A 159 -17.69 -10.65 -9.70
C ASP A 159 -17.90 -9.49 -8.71
N ALA A 160 -18.45 -9.80 -7.53
CA ALA A 160 -18.78 -8.81 -6.49
C ALA A 160 -17.56 -8.12 -5.86
N GLY A 161 -16.34 -8.63 -6.09
CA GLY A 161 -15.14 -8.22 -5.37
C GLY A 161 -14.45 -6.94 -5.86
N ASN A 162 -14.59 -6.57 -7.14
CA ASN A 162 -14.03 -5.32 -7.66
C ASN A 162 -15.15 -4.36 -8.06
N THR A 163 -15.32 -3.31 -7.27
CA THR A 163 -16.28 -2.23 -7.50
C THR A 163 -15.55 -0.89 -7.59
N MET A 164 -16.31 0.19 -7.71
CA MET A 164 -15.75 1.55 -7.73
C MET A 164 -15.11 1.96 -6.41
N LEU A 165 -15.53 1.40 -5.29
CA LEU A 165 -15.03 1.78 -3.96
C LEU A 165 -14.37 0.60 -3.24
N SER A 166 -14.20 -0.52 -3.92
CA SER A 166 -13.55 -1.72 -3.38
C SER A 166 -12.71 -2.39 -4.45
N LYS A 167 -11.43 -2.60 -4.19
CA LYS A 167 -10.52 -3.39 -5.05
C LYS A 167 -10.02 -4.60 -4.27
N GLU A 168 -10.50 -5.79 -4.62
CA GLU A 168 -9.99 -7.05 -4.06
C GLU A 168 -8.78 -7.57 -4.84
N PHE A 169 -7.81 -8.12 -4.10
CA PHE A 169 -6.58 -8.72 -4.61
C PHE A 169 -6.14 -9.87 -3.70
N ALA A 170 -5.19 -10.68 -4.17
CA ALA A 170 -4.70 -11.81 -3.37
C ALA A 170 -4.10 -11.32 -2.04
N GLY A 171 -4.68 -11.76 -0.93
CA GLY A 171 -4.23 -11.40 0.43
C GLY A 171 -4.72 -10.05 0.96
N GLY A 172 -5.59 -9.33 0.25
CA GLY A 172 -6.08 -8.03 0.74
C GLY A 172 -7.25 -7.42 -0.03
N ILE A 173 -7.68 -6.27 0.47
CA ILE A 173 -8.76 -5.46 -0.09
C ILE A 173 -8.45 -3.99 0.14
N LEU A 174 -8.66 -3.16 -0.86
CA LEU A 174 -8.65 -1.70 -0.74
C LEU A 174 -10.09 -1.21 -0.71
N ILE A 175 -10.50 -0.63 0.40
CA ILE A 175 -11.80 0.03 0.54
C ILE A 175 -11.58 1.54 0.50
N MET A 176 -12.37 2.22 -0.33
CA MET A 176 -12.36 3.68 -0.48
C MET A 176 -13.68 4.26 0.04
N THR A 177 -13.62 5.27 0.91
CA THR A 177 -14.83 5.89 1.48
C THR A 177 -14.65 7.39 1.70
N GLY A 178 -15.76 8.06 2.01
CA GLY A 178 -15.78 9.44 2.48
C GLY A 178 -15.69 9.52 4.01
N ALA A 179 -15.04 10.56 4.51
CA ALA A 179 -15.05 10.93 5.93
C ALA A 179 -16.45 11.34 6.42
N ASN A 180 -17.36 11.67 5.50
CA ASN A 180 -18.76 11.94 5.78
C ASN A 180 -19.65 10.70 5.87
N SER A 181 -19.10 9.48 5.83
CA SER A 181 -19.88 8.24 5.93
C SER A 181 -19.40 7.39 7.10
N ALA A 182 -20.13 7.42 8.23
CA ALA A 182 -19.79 6.65 9.42
C ALA A 182 -19.81 5.15 9.15
N VAL A 183 -20.82 4.69 8.41
CA VAL A 183 -20.94 3.29 7.96
C VAL A 183 -19.69 2.84 7.21
N GLY A 184 -19.19 3.67 6.28
CA GLY A 184 -17.97 3.38 5.54
C GLY A 184 -16.75 3.23 6.45
N LEU A 185 -16.57 4.18 7.39
CA LEU A 185 -15.44 4.20 8.33
C LEU A 185 -15.46 3.07 9.38
N ARG A 186 -16.62 2.45 9.60
CA ARG A 186 -16.78 1.35 10.56
C ARG A 186 -16.98 -0.03 9.97
N SER A 187 -17.09 -0.13 8.65
CA SER A 187 -17.44 -1.35 7.95
C SER A 187 -16.43 -2.50 8.13
N THR A 188 -15.13 -2.22 7.99
CA THR A 188 -14.12 -3.27 7.80
C THR A 188 -12.84 -2.96 8.58
N PRO A 189 -12.20 -3.97 9.23
CA PRO A 189 -10.87 -3.82 9.80
C PRO A 189 -9.84 -3.43 8.73
N ALA A 190 -8.87 -2.58 9.07
CA ALA A 190 -7.87 -2.09 8.13
C ALA A 190 -6.48 -2.05 8.79
N ARG A 191 -5.52 -2.78 8.22
CA ARG A 191 -4.12 -2.74 8.65
C ARG A 191 -3.47 -1.41 8.25
N TYR A 192 -3.81 -0.94 7.05
CA TYR A 192 -3.28 0.26 6.45
C TYR A 192 -4.40 1.29 6.33
N ILE A 193 -4.18 2.52 6.80
CA ILE A 193 -5.17 3.59 6.73
C ILE A 193 -4.53 4.80 6.07
N PHE A 194 -5.10 5.25 4.96
CA PHE A 194 -4.70 6.47 4.27
C PHE A 194 -5.81 7.50 4.39
N LEU A 195 -5.56 8.57 5.14
CA LEU A 195 -6.47 9.70 5.35
C LEU A 195 -5.97 10.89 4.55
N ASP A 196 -6.60 11.14 3.39
CA ASP A 196 -6.25 12.22 2.49
C ASP A 196 -7.14 13.44 2.74
N GLU A 197 -6.54 14.63 2.64
CA GLU A 197 -7.14 15.93 2.91
C GLU A 197 -7.94 16.01 4.23
N VAL A 198 -7.31 15.56 5.33
CA VAL A 198 -7.96 15.47 6.66
C VAL A 198 -8.52 16.79 7.20
N ASP A 199 -7.98 17.95 6.80
CA ASP A 199 -8.53 19.24 7.22
C ASP A 199 -9.90 19.54 6.59
N ALA A 200 -10.21 18.92 5.45
CA ALA A 200 -11.50 19.06 4.80
C ALA A 200 -12.57 18.10 5.36
N TYR A 201 -12.24 17.30 6.37
CA TYR A 201 -13.18 16.35 6.96
C TYR A 201 -14.23 17.08 7.81
N PRO A 202 -15.48 16.59 7.84
CA PRO A 202 -16.47 17.15 8.76
C PRO A 202 -16.02 16.96 10.22
N ALA A 203 -16.62 17.75 11.12
CA ALA A 203 -16.38 17.60 12.55
C ALA A 203 -16.80 16.21 13.05
N SER A 204 -17.88 15.66 12.48
CA SER A 204 -18.44 14.36 12.80
C SER A 204 -18.91 13.63 11.54
N ALA A 205 -18.67 12.32 11.45
CA ALA A 205 -19.22 11.47 10.39
C ALA A 205 -20.62 11.00 10.81
N ASP A 206 -21.68 11.38 10.08
CA ASP A 206 -23.08 11.02 10.36
C ASP A 206 -23.48 11.11 11.86
N GLU A 207 -22.95 12.12 12.58
CA GLU A 207 -23.14 12.32 14.02
C GLU A 207 -22.52 11.23 14.95
N GLU A 208 -21.82 10.22 14.41
CA GLU A 208 -21.18 9.14 15.17
C GLU A 208 -19.80 9.51 15.76
N GLY A 209 -19.26 10.69 15.42
CA GLY A 209 -18.04 11.23 16.00
C GLY A 209 -16.94 11.51 14.98
N ASP A 210 -15.74 11.75 15.49
CA ASP A 210 -14.60 12.19 14.69
C ASP A 210 -14.19 11.17 13.60
N PRO A 211 -14.19 11.54 12.31
CA PRO A 211 -13.90 10.59 11.22
C PRO A 211 -12.50 9.94 11.29
N VAL A 212 -11.49 10.68 11.74
CA VAL A 212 -10.10 10.19 11.87
C VAL A 212 -10.05 9.10 12.95
N THR A 213 -10.64 9.39 14.12
CA THR A 213 -10.74 8.44 15.24
C THR A 213 -11.52 7.18 14.84
N LEU A 214 -12.63 7.34 14.13
CA LEU A 214 -13.44 6.22 13.63
C LEU A 214 -12.65 5.33 12.67
N ALA A 215 -11.90 5.91 11.73
CA ALA A 215 -11.04 5.16 10.82
C ALA A 215 -9.95 4.42 11.58
N GLU A 216 -9.22 5.09 12.46
CA GLU A 216 -8.08 4.51 13.19
C GLU A 216 -8.47 3.34 14.09
N ALA A 217 -9.66 3.38 14.67
CA ALA A 217 -10.21 2.28 15.45
C ALA A 217 -10.30 0.96 14.64
N ARG A 218 -10.29 1.01 13.30
CA ARG A 218 -10.27 -0.19 12.44
C ARG A 218 -8.92 -0.90 12.40
N SER A 219 -7.85 -0.24 12.84
CA SER A 219 -6.50 -0.80 12.84
C SER A 219 -6.07 -1.46 14.14
N LEU A 220 -6.88 -1.36 15.20
CA LEU A 220 -6.50 -1.77 16.56
C LEU A 220 -6.06 -3.23 16.66
N THR A 221 -6.73 -4.15 15.94
CA THR A 221 -6.41 -5.58 15.97
C THR A 221 -5.08 -5.94 15.28
N PHE A 222 -4.49 -5.03 14.51
CA PHE A 222 -3.20 -5.22 13.85
C PHE A 222 -2.00 -4.83 14.72
N ALA A 223 -2.23 -4.26 15.90
CA ALA A 223 -1.23 -3.91 16.91
C ALA A 223 -0.02 -3.17 16.31
N HIS A 224 1.20 -3.68 16.48
CA HIS A 224 2.44 -3.05 16.00
C HIS A 224 2.52 -2.96 14.46
N ARG A 225 1.76 -3.78 13.71
CA ARG A 225 1.84 -3.90 12.25
C ARG A 225 0.96 -2.91 11.48
N ARG A 226 0.17 -2.10 12.17
CA ARG A 226 -0.67 -1.07 11.55
C ARG A 226 0.19 0.08 11.02
N LYS A 227 -0.30 0.75 9.98
CA LYS A 227 0.26 2.01 9.48
C LYS A 227 -0.89 2.98 9.16
N VAL A 228 -0.73 4.22 9.55
CA VAL A 228 -1.67 5.31 9.30
C VAL A 228 -0.92 6.46 8.65
N LEU A 229 -1.36 6.90 7.48
CA LEU A 229 -0.89 8.09 6.79
C LEU A 229 -1.97 9.16 6.87
N LEU A 230 -1.62 10.33 7.40
CA LEU A 230 -2.46 11.52 7.39
C LEU A 230 -1.79 12.60 6.56
N VAL A 231 -2.49 13.13 5.55
CA VAL A 231 -1.97 14.24 4.75
C VAL A 231 -3.04 15.32 4.59
N SER A 232 -2.66 16.59 4.69
CA SER A 232 -3.53 17.70 4.30
C SER A 232 -2.78 19.03 4.26
N THR A 233 -3.38 19.99 3.55
CA THR A 233 -3.02 21.40 3.71
C THR A 233 -3.72 21.96 4.96
N PRO A 234 -2.99 22.57 5.91
CA PRO A 234 -3.63 23.13 7.09
C PRO A 234 -4.55 24.29 6.70
N THR A 235 -5.70 24.39 7.37
CA THR A 235 -6.72 25.42 7.08
C THR A 235 -6.63 26.59 8.07
N ILE A 236 -7.45 26.58 9.12
CA ILE A 236 -7.51 27.65 10.13
C ILE A 236 -6.66 27.23 11.33
N ARG A 237 -5.70 28.08 11.72
CA ARG A 237 -4.84 27.83 12.88
C ARG A 237 -5.67 27.53 14.13
N GLY A 238 -5.31 26.48 14.85
CA GLY A 238 -5.99 26.05 16.07
C GLY A 238 -7.28 25.26 15.86
N LEU A 239 -7.83 25.25 14.64
CA LEU A 239 -8.93 24.34 14.24
C LEU A 239 -8.44 23.24 13.29
N SER A 240 -7.30 23.47 12.64
CA SER A 240 -6.71 22.57 11.66
C SER A 240 -6.38 21.21 12.28
N ARG A 241 -6.90 20.15 11.65
CA ARG A 241 -6.69 18.78 12.11
C ARG A 241 -5.24 18.36 11.87
N ILE A 242 -4.72 18.57 10.67
CA ILE A 242 -3.35 18.21 10.32
C ILE A 242 -2.32 19.02 11.11
N GLU A 243 -2.61 20.28 11.44
CA GLU A 243 -1.73 21.11 12.29
C GLU A 243 -1.58 20.49 13.68
N ARG A 244 -2.70 20.13 14.33
CA ARG A 244 -2.69 19.46 15.63
C ARG A 244 -1.94 18.14 15.60
N GLU A 245 -2.16 17.33 14.57
CA GLU A 245 -1.47 16.04 14.40
C GLU A 245 0.04 16.23 14.17
N TYR A 246 0.42 17.29 13.44
CA TYR A 246 1.82 17.62 13.20
C TYR A 246 2.50 18.12 14.48
N GLU A 247 1.86 19.00 15.24
CA GLU A 247 2.38 19.51 16.52
C GLU A 247 2.62 18.39 17.55
N ALA A 248 1.78 17.35 17.53
CA ALA A 248 1.92 16.17 18.38
C ALA A 248 2.99 15.16 17.88
N SER A 249 3.61 15.41 16.74
CA SER A 249 4.62 14.52 16.11
C SER A 249 6.06 15.00 16.36
N ASP A 250 7.03 14.39 15.68
CA ASP A 250 8.44 14.81 15.72
C ASP A 250 8.76 16.03 14.84
N GLN A 251 7.76 16.61 14.19
CA GLN A 251 7.80 17.90 13.49
C GLN A 251 8.98 18.05 12.52
N ARG A 252 9.36 16.97 11.82
CA ARG A 252 10.46 16.99 10.86
C ARG A 252 10.25 18.03 9.76
N ARG A 253 11.38 18.50 9.22
CA ARG A 253 11.45 19.44 8.10
C ARG A 253 12.39 18.90 7.06
N TYR A 254 12.07 19.13 5.79
CA TYR A 254 12.98 18.85 4.68
C TYR A 254 13.95 20.03 4.51
N PHE A 255 15.25 19.72 4.45
CA PHE A 255 16.30 20.73 4.31
C PHE A 255 16.81 20.77 2.87
N VAL A 256 17.05 21.98 2.38
CA VAL A 256 17.64 22.29 1.08
C VAL A 256 18.89 23.13 1.27
N PRO A 257 19.90 23.01 0.40
CA PRO A 257 21.09 23.85 0.49
C PRO A 257 20.74 25.30 0.15
N CYS A 258 21.30 26.25 0.89
CA CYS A 258 21.24 27.67 0.55
C CYS A 258 21.96 27.94 -0.79
N PRO A 259 21.37 28.69 -1.73
CA PRO A 259 21.99 28.96 -3.03
C PRO A 259 23.26 29.80 -2.94
N HIS A 260 23.48 30.55 -1.85
CA HIS A 260 24.64 31.43 -1.68
C HIS A 260 25.83 30.76 -0.99
N CYS A 261 25.59 29.93 0.04
CA CYS A 261 26.65 29.39 0.89
C CYS A 261 26.62 27.87 1.07
N GLY A 262 25.63 27.17 0.50
CA GLY A 262 25.48 25.73 0.61
C GLY A 262 25.02 25.21 1.98
N ALA A 263 24.90 26.08 3.00
CA ALA A 263 24.40 25.68 4.30
C ALA A 263 22.96 25.15 4.22
N MET A 264 22.69 24.03 4.89
CA MET A 264 21.38 23.40 4.86
C MET A 264 20.38 24.22 5.68
N GLN A 265 19.23 24.54 5.08
CA GLN A 265 18.09 25.20 5.72
C GLN A 265 16.80 24.54 5.27
N TRP A 266 15.76 24.53 6.08
CA TRP A 266 14.43 24.31 5.50
C TRP A 266 14.01 25.55 4.70
N LEU A 267 13.13 25.36 3.72
CA LEU A 267 12.71 26.42 2.82
C LEU A 267 12.14 27.62 3.61
N LYS A 268 12.83 28.75 3.51
CA LYS A 268 12.38 30.06 3.99
C LYS A 268 12.39 30.99 2.79
N PHE A 269 11.22 31.42 2.33
CA PHE A 269 11.09 32.23 1.12
C PHE A 269 11.90 33.53 1.18
N GLU A 270 12.03 34.13 2.37
CA GLU A 270 12.86 35.32 2.62
C GLU A 270 14.37 35.08 2.45
N ARG A 271 14.80 33.83 2.31
CA ARG A 271 16.21 33.40 2.20
C ARG A 271 16.50 32.66 0.89
N LEU A 272 15.63 32.85 -0.10
CA LEU A 272 15.82 32.42 -1.49
C LEU A 272 16.49 33.52 -2.30
#